data_AF-A0A821NMG8-F1
#
_entry.id   AF-A0A821NMG8-F1
#
_cell.length_a   1.000
_cell.length_b   1.000
_cell.length_c   1.000
_cell.angle_alpha   90.00
_cell.angle_beta   90.00
_cell.angle_gamma   90.00
#
_symmetry.space_group_name_H-M   'P 1'
#
loop_
_entity.id
_entity.type
_entity.pdbx_description
1 polymer ?
#
loop_
_entity_poly.entity_id
_entity_poly.type
_entity_poly.pdbx_seq_one_letter_code
_entity_poly.pdbx_strand_id
1 'polypeptide(L)' 'NIKLAIQLERSSGILLHITSLPSPYGIGDLGPDAFKFIDFLVEIKQKLWQVLPIYQTNSPSPYSSTNSFLFYTRKLL' A
#
# COMPACT_ATOMS: atom_id res chain seq x y z
N ASN A 1 28.62 16.30 -5.07
CA ASN A 1 27.45 17.06 -5.54
C ASN A 1 26.45 16.05 -6.10
N ILE A 2 25.61 15.48 -5.24
CA ILE A 2 24.83 14.26 -5.54
C ILE A 2 23.47 14.69 -6.09
N LYS A 3 23.24 14.53 -7.40
CA LYS A 3 21.90 14.58 -7.98
C LYS A 3 21.15 13.29 -7.61
N LEU A 4 20.52 13.29 -6.43
CA LEU A 4 19.54 12.28 -6.01
C LEU A 4 18.11 12.74 -6.36
N ALA A 5 17.96 13.54 -7.42
CA ALA A 5 16.64 13.81 -7.96
C ALA A 5 16.24 12.59 -8.79
N ILE A 6 15.41 11.71 -8.22
CA ILE A 6 14.65 10.75 -9.00
C ILE A 6 13.89 11.58 -10.03
N GLN A 7 14.28 11.48 -11.30
CA GLN A 7 13.60 12.19 -12.36
C GLN A 7 12.28 11.46 -12.61
N LEU A 8 11.27 11.83 -11.82
CA LEU A 8 9.91 11.36 -11.98
C LEU A 8 9.41 11.88 -13.32
N GLU A 9 9.35 11.00 -14.32
CA GLU A 9 8.61 11.29 -15.53
C GLU A 9 7.15 11.62 -15.19
N ARG A 10 6.52 12.45 -16.02
CA ARG A 10 5.09 12.76 -15.86
C ARG A 10 4.30 11.46 -15.71
N SER A 11 3.65 11.33 -14.56
CA SER A 11 2.97 10.12 -14.11
C SER A 11 1.73 10.52 -13.31
N SER A 12 0.75 9.63 -13.27
CA SER A 12 -0.43 9.70 -12.41
C SER A 12 -0.57 8.38 -11.66
N GLY A 13 -1.32 8.41 -10.57
CA GLY A 13 -1.51 7.25 -9.72
C GLY A 13 -2.71 7.36 -8.82
N ILE A 14 -2.94 6.28 -8.08
CA ILE A 14 -4.02 6.17 -7.10
C ILE A 14 -3.44 6.04 -5.70
N LEU A 15 -4.00 6.78 -4.75
CA LEU A 15 -3.80 6.59 -3.32
C LEU A 15 -4.89 5.65 -2.80
N LEU A 16 -4.52 4.44 -2.40
CA LEU A 16 -5.43 3.46 -1.82
C LEU A 16 -4.67 2.62 -0.79
N HIS A 17 -5.20 2.51 0.42
CA HIS A 17 -4.59 1.64 1.43
C HIS A 17 -4.89 0.17 1.15
N ILE A 18 -3.96 -0.73 1.49
CA ILE A 18 -4.12 -2.18 1.31
C ILE A 18 -5.37 -2.68 2.04
N THR A 19 -5.66 -2.16 3.23
CA THR A 19 -6.84 -2.58 4.01
C THR A 19 -8.17 -2.25 3.36
N SER A 20 -8.18 -1.34 2.36
CA SER A 20 -9.36 -0.96 1.59
C SER A 20 -9.60 -1.89 0.39
N LEU A 21 -8.67 -2.80 0.08
CA LEU A 21 -8.89 -3.81 -0.94
C LEU A 21 -9.97 -4.80 -0.49
N PRO A 22 -10.75 -5.35 -1.43
CA PRO A 22 -11.63 -6.45 -1.12
C PRO A 22 -10.80 -7.66 -0.69
N SER A 23 -11.26 -8.37 0.34
CA SER A 23 -10.70 -9.64 0.77
C SER A 23 -11.79 -10.45 1.47
N PRO A 24 -11.79 -11.79 1.35
CA PRO A 24 -12.76 -12.64 2.03
C PRO A 24 -12.66 -12.60 3.56
N TYR A 25 -11.59 -12.01 4.12
CA TYR A 25 -11.33 -11.98 5.56
C TYR A 25 -11.78 -10.68 6.25
N GLY A 26 -12.54 -9.82 5.56
CA GLY A 26 -13.12 -8.59 6.11
C GLY A 26 -12.18 -7.39 6.18
N ILE A 27 -10.89 -7.57 5.85
CA ILE A 27 -9.91 -6.49 5.70
C ILE A 27 -8.99 -6.84 4.52
N GLY A 28 -8.70 -5.84 3.68
CA GLY A 28 -7.83 -6.05 2.52
C GLY A 28 -6.42 -6.51 2.89
N ASP A 29 -5.83 -7.33 2.02
CA ASP A 29 -4.54 -7.95 2.20
C ASP A 29 -3.72 -7.91 0.88
N LEU A 30 -2.50 -8.43 0.94
CA LEU A 30 -1.62 -8.58 -0.23
C LEU A 30 -1.86 -9.93 -0.96
N GLY A 31 -3.13 -10.33 -1.08
CA GLY A 31 -3.57 -11.55 -1.77
C GLY A 31 -4.00 -11.33 -3.23
N PRO A 32 -4.84 -12.21 -3.80
CA PRO A 32 -5.23 -12.16 -5.21
C PRO A 32 -5.86 -10.83 -5.66
N ASP A 33 -6.64 -10.18 -4.81
CA ASP A 33 -7.29 -8.91 -5.15
C ASP A 33 -6.30 -7.74 -5.23
N ALA A 34 -5.15 -7.81 -4.55
CA ALA A 34 -4.08 -6.84 -4.74
C ALA A 34 -3.50 -6.94 -6.16
N PHE A 35 -3.31 -8.15 -6.69
CA PHE A 35 -2.86 -8.34 -8.07
C PHE A 35 -3.89 -7.83 -9.08
N LYS A 36 -5.18 -8.11 -8.86
CA LYS A 36 -6.25 -7.54 -9.71
C LYS A 36 -6.27 -6.02 -9.68
N PHE A 37 -5.99 -5.41 -8.52
CA PHE A 37 -5.87 -3.96 -8.42
C PHE A 37 -4.67 -3.42 -9.23
N ILE A 38 -3.53 -4.12 -9.21
CA ILE A 38 -2.39 -3.78 -10.08
C ILE A 38 -2.77 -3.91 -11.56
N ASP A 39 -3.43 -5.00 -11.97
CA ASP A 39 -3.88 -5.19 -13.35
C ASP A 39 -4.81 -4.06 -13.79
N PHE A 40 -5.72 -3.64 -12.91
CA PHE A 40 -6.57 -2.47 -13.13
C PHE A 40 -5.74 -1.19 -13.31
N LEU A 41 -4.75 -0.92 -12.45
CA LEU A 41 -3.88 0.27 -12.61
C LEU A 41 -3.15 0.26 -13.95
N VAL A 42 -2.68 -0.90 -14.41
CA VAL A 42 -2.05 -1.06 -15.72
C VAL A 42 -3.04 -0.74 -16.85
N GLU A 43 -4.26 -1.26 -16.77
CA GLU A 43 -5.33 -1.00 -17.74
C GLU A 43 -5.64 0.49 -17.89
N ILE A 44 -5.78 1.21 -16.77
CA ILE A 44 -6.03 2.66 -16.76
C ILE A 44 -4.75 3.51 -16.83
N LYS A 45 -3.60 2.90 -17.19
CA LYS A 45 -2.30 3.54 -17.42
C LYS A 45 -1.77 4.36 -16.24
N GLN A 46 -2.16 3.98 -15.02
CA GLN A 46 -1.60 4.57 -13.80
C GLN A 46 -0.22 3.96 -13.53
N LYS A 47 0.75 4.83 -13.22
CA LYS A 47 2.14 4.43 -13.01
C LYS A 47 2.50 4.32 -11.52
N LEU A 48 1.66 4.87 -10.64
CA LEU A 48 1.93 4.95 -9.21
C LEU A 48 0.75 4.38 -8.41
N TRP A 49 1.09 3.59 -7.39
CA TRP A 49 0.18 3.23 -6.30
C TRP A 49 0.77 3.75 -5.00
N GLN A 50 0.11 4.74 -4.40
CA GLN A 50 0.50 5.25 -3.10
C GLN A 50 -0.28 4.52 -2.00
N VAL A 51 0.43 4.07 -0.98
CA VAL A 51 -0.12 3.42 0.22
C VAL A 51 0.26 4.22 1.47
N LEU A 52 -0.58 4.18 2.49
CA LEU A 52 -0.26 4.70 3.82
C LEU A 52 0.75 3.76 4.53
N PRO A 53 1.40 4.21 5.62
CA PRO A 53 2.38 3.39 6.31
C PRO A 53 1.81 2.05 6.79
N ILE A 54 2.54 0.96 6.52
CA ILE A 54 2.08 -0.42 6.76
C ILE A 54 2.76 -1.02 8.00
N TYR A 55 2.90 -0.21 9.04
CA TYR A 55 3.55 -0.62 10.28
C TYR A 55 2.55 -1.23 11.26
N GLN A 56 3.02 -2.08 12.17
CA GLN A 56 2.22 -2.55 13.28
C GLN A 56 1.81 -1.38 14.17
N THR A 57 0.51 -1.13 14.26
CA THR A 57 -0.07 -0.10 15.09
C THR A 57 -1.06 -0.72 16.07
N ASN A 58 -1.04 -0.26 17.32
CA ASN A 58 -2.04 -0.59 18.34
C ASN A 58 -3.25 0.36 18.28
N SER A 59 -3.31 1.21 17.25
CA SER A 59 -4.32 2.25 17.02
C SER A 59 -4.86 2.12 15.59
N PRO A 60 -6.12 2.50 15.32
CA PRO A 60 -6.67 2.48 13.96
C PRO A 60 -5.95 3.45 13.00
N SER A 61 -5.14 4.38 13.50
CA SER A 61 -4.33 5.26 12.66
C SER A 61 -3.05 4.56 12.16
N PRO A 62 -2.79 4.53 10.84
CA PRO A 62 -1.57 3.95 10.27
C PRO A 62 -0.30 4.75 10.61
N TYR A 63 -0.45 5.97 11.14
CA TYR A 63 0.66 6.82 11.54
C TYR A 63 1.05 6.68 13.02
N SER A 64 0.27 5.92 13.81
CA SER A 64 0.46 5.80 15.27
C SER A 64 1.29 4.58 15.67
N SER A 65 2.13 4.07 14.75
CA SER A 65 2.97 2.91 15.04
C SER A 65 3.99 3.20 16.14
N THR A 66 4.21 2.22 17.02
CA THR A 66 5.28 2.23 18.01
C THR A 66 6.62 1.76 17.44
N ASN A 67 6.64 1.24 16.20
CA ASN A 67 7.83 0.70 15.56
C ASN A 67 7.86 0.98 14.05
N SER A 68 8.96 1.55 13.55
CA SER A 68 9.14 1.93 12.14
C SER A 68 9.63 0.80 11.22
N PHE A 69 9.88 -0.40 11.75
CA PHE A 69 10.42 -1.53 10.98
C PHE A 69 9.50 -2.75 10.94
N LEU A 70 8.52 -2.82 11.84
CA LEU A 70 7.69 -4.00 11.99
C LEU A 70 6.42 -3.89 11.14
N PHE A 71 6.30 -4.78 10.16
CA PHE A 71 5.13 -4.85 9.28
C PHE A 71 3.93 -5.51 9.96
N TYR A 72 2.72 -5.07 9.59
CA TYR A 72 1.49 -5.67 10.11
C TYR A 72 1.38 -7.16 9.73
N THR A 73 1.63 -8.05 10.70
CA THR A 73 1.49 -9.50 10.54
C THR A 73 0.34 -9.97 11.43
N ARG A 74 -0.84 -10.19 10.85
CA ARG A 74 -1.89 -10.87 11.60
C ARG A 74 -1.55 -12.35 11.64
N LYS A 75 -1.06 -12.83 12.78
CA LYS A 75 -0.98 -14.27 13.06
C LYS A 75 -2.44 -14.76 13.12
N LEU A 76 -2.89 -15.44 12.07
CA LEU A 76 -4.14 -16.19 12.10
C LEU A 76 -3.92 -17.30 13.14
N LEU A 77 -4.50 -17.11 14.33
CA LEU A 77 -4.72 -18.16 15.33
C LEU A 77 -6.22 -18.44 15.37
#